data_AF-A0AAE1T9E8-F1
#
_entry.id   AF-A0AAE1T9E8-F1
#
_cell.length_a   1.000
_cell.length_b   1.000
_cell.length_c   1.000
_cell.angle_alpha   90.00
_cell.angle_beta   90.00
_cell.angle_gamma   90.00
#
_symmetry.space_group_name_H-M   'P 1'
#
loop_
_entity.id
_entity.type
_entity.pdbx_description
1 polymer ?
#
loop_
_entity_poly.entity_id
_entity_poly.type
_entity_poly.pdbx_seq_one_letter_code
_entity_poly.pdbx_strand_id
1 'polypeptide(L)'
;MEEVIEGGPWLFQGQPIVLQRWEPGMVLRKHKHTQVPVWIRLRHLPVEFWTDDGLSTVASGVGRPLYQDTITRTCTRLDFARVCVMLDISSTLLKHLIIMMPKEDGNEVPC
;
A
#
# COMPACT_ATOMS: atom_id res chain seq x y z
N MET A 1 10.06 -14.79 7.28
CA MET A 1 11.04 -13.97 6.52
C MET A 1 10.32 -12.86 5.76
N GLU A 2 9.22 -13.14 5.07
CA GLU A 2 8.31 -12.12 4.49
C GLU A 2 7.85 -11.08 5.53
N GLU A 3 7.62 -11.49 6.77
CA GLU A 3 7.21 -10.61 7.89
C GLU A 3 8.10 -9.38 8.09
N VAL A 4 9.41 -9.47 7.80
CA VAL A 4 10.32 -8.32 7.92
C VAL A 4 10.11 -7.34 6.77
N ILE A 5 9.83 -7.80 5.56
CA ILE A 5 9.58 -6.92 4.41
C ILE A 5 8.16 -6.31 4.53
N GLU A 6 7.20 -7.14 4.94
CA GLU A 6 5.78 -6.79 5.07
C GLU A 6 5.43 -6.01 6.35
N GLY A 7 6.29 -6.03 7.37
CA GLY A 7 6.03 -5.42 8.68
C GLY A 7 6.30 -3.91 8.78
N GLY A 8 6.80 -3.27 7.71
CA GLY A 8 7.26 -1.88 7.72
C GLY A 8 6.18 -0.83 8.03
N PRO A 9 6.53 0.48 8.11
CA PRO A 9 7.81 1.10 7.75
C PRO A 9 8.87 0.92 8.84
N TRP A 10 10.11 0.74 8.39
CA TRP A 10 11.26 0.56 9.28
C TRP A 10 11.97 1.89 9.48
N LEU A 11 12.30 2.18 10.73
CA LEU A 11 13.03 3.38 11.13
C LEU A 11 14.35 2.97 11.78
N PHE A 12 15.45 3.58 11.33
CA PHE A 12 16.73 3.52 12.03
C PHE A 12 17.07 4.92 12.51
N GLN A 13 17.18 5.10 13.84
CA GLN A 13 17.38 6.43 14.46
C GLN A 13 16.35 7.49 14.00
N GLY A 14 15.09 7.07 13.83
CA GLY A 14 14.01 7.93 13.36
C GLY A 14 14.04 8.27 11.87
N GLN A 15 15.04 7.79 11.12
CA GLN A 15 15.12 7.94 9.67
C GLN A 15 14.51 6.72 8.98
N PRO A 16 13.66 6.89 7.95
CA PRO A 16 13.09 5.78 7.22
C PRO A 16 14.18 5.05 6.42
N ILE A 17 14.15 3.72 6.52
CA ILE A 17 14.99 2.85 5.71
C ILE A 17 14.13 2.04 4.74
N VAL A 18 14.64 1.88 3.52
CA VAL A 18 14.05 1.01 2.51
C VAL A 18 14.69 -0.36 2.61
N LEU A 19 13.88 -1.39 2.74
CA LEU A 19 14.34 -2.77 2.70
C LEU A 19 14.17 -3.32 1.27
N GLN A 20 15.16 -4.07 0.81
CA GLN A 20 15.12 -4.80 -0.45
C GLN A 20 15.52 -6.25 -0.17
N ARG A 21 14.77 -7.20 -0.73
CA ARG A 21 15.10 -8.62 -0.65
C ARG A 21 16.42 -8.85 -1.37
N TRP A 22 17.36 -9.51 -0.70
CA TRP A 22 18.62 -9.89 -1.33
C TRP A 22 18.39 -11.04 -2.31
N GLU A 23 19.01 -10.97 -3.47
CA GLU A 23 18.98 -11.99 -4.51
C GLU A 23 20.41 -12.36 -4.95
N PRO A 24 20.71 -13.63 -5.27
CA PRO A 24 22.02 -14.00 -5.78
C PRO A 24 22.38 -13.21 -7.03
N GLY A 25 23.57 -12.62 -7.06
CA GLY A 25 24.03 -11.76 -8.16
C GLY A 25 23.60 -10.30 -8.06
N MET A 26 22.85 -9.91 -7.02
CA MET A 26 22.50 -8.52 -6.77
C MET A 26 23.76 -7.69 -6.45
N VAL A 27 24.04 -6.68 -7.27
CA VAL A 27 25.19 -5.80 -7.06
C VAL A 27 24.77 -4.62 -6.19
N LEU A 28 25.43 -4.46 -5.05
CA LEU A 28 25.25 -3.30 -4.15
C LEU A 28 25.87 -2.05 -4.81
N ARG A 29 25.17 -1.47 -5.77
CA ARG A 29 25.53 -0.16 -6.34
C ARG A 29 24.67 0.91 -5.68
N LYS A 30 25.21 2.11 -5.51
CA LYS A 30 24.42 3.33 -5.26
C LYS A 30 23.61 3.69 -6.50
N HIS A 31 22.71 2.80 -6.92
CA HIS A 31 21.76 3.13 -7.97
C HIS A 31 20.91 4.28 -7.46
N LYS A 32 20.68 5.29 -8.31
CA LYS A 32 19.56 6.21 -8.11
C LYS A 32 18.32 5.31 -8.18
N HIS A 33 17.77 4.94 -7.03
CA HIS A 33 16.50 4.25 -6.98
C HIS A 33 15.49 5.18 -7.66
N THR A 34 15.08 4.88 -8.88
CA THR A 34 14.00 5.63 -9.54
C THR A 34 12.67 5.30 -8.89
N GLN A 35 12.58 4.10 -8.29
CA GLN A 35 11.41 3.63 -7.58
C GLN A 35 11.76 3.15 -6.17
N VAL A 36 10.89 3.46 -5.20
CA VAL A 36 11.04 3.10 -3.78
C VAL A 36 9.74 2.56 -3.20
N PRO A 37 9.79 1.54 -2.32
CA PRO A 37 8.60 1.01 -1.68
C PRO A 37 8.22 1.95 -0.52
N VAL A 38 6.98 2.41 -0.53
CA VAL A 38 6.44 3.35 0.46
C VAL A 38 5.17 2.78 1.05
N TRP A 39 5.07 2.84 2.38
CA TRP A 39 3.86 2.47 3.10
C TRP A 39 2.88 3.64 3.14
N ILE A 40 1.77 3.51 2.44
CA ILE A 40 0.68 4.50 2.45
C ILE A 40 -0.41 4.10 3.45
N ARG A 41 -1.12 5.09 3.97
CA ARG A 41 -2.29 4.92 4.83
C ARG A 41 -3.52 5.47 4.11
N LEU A 42 -4.46 4.60 3.78
CA LEU A 42 -5.74 4.91 3.18
C LEU A 42 -6.77 5.08 4.30
N ARG A 43 -7.08 6.33 4.66
CA ARG A 43 -8.09 6.67 5.65
C ARG A 43 -9.45 6.84 4.98
N HIS A 44 -10.52 6.58 5.74
CA HIS A 44 -11.91 6.72 5.28
C HIS A 44 -12.23 5.86 4.05
N LEU A 45 -11.57 4.71 3.93
CA LEU A 45 -11.82 3.76 2.86
C LEU A 45 -13.13 3.00 3.15
N PRO A 46 -14.14 3.03 2.26
CA PRO A 46 -15.37 2.26 2.45
C PRO A 46 -15.08 0.78 2.62
N VAL A 47 -15.84 0.10 3.48
CA VAL A 47 -15.60 -1.29 3.88
C VAL A 47 -15.57 -2.27 2.70
N GLU A 48 -16.31 -1.97 1.63
CA GLU A 48 -16.36 -2.75 0.39
C GLU A 48 -14.99 -2.90 -0.29
N PHE A 49 -14.10 -1.93 -0.09
CA PHE A 49 -12.74 -1.95 -0.64
C PHE A 49 -11.72 -2.64 0.28
N TRP A 50 -12.12 -3.16 1.45
CA TRP A 50 -11.25 -3.90 2.37
C TRP A 50 -11.11 -5.38 1.97
N THR A 51 -10.95 -5.60 0.67
CA THR A 51 -10.63 -6.88 0.05
C THR A 51 -9.25 -6.77 -0.58
N ASP A 52 -8.61 -7.91 -0.89
CA ASP A 52 -7.29 -7.88 -1.52
C ASP A 52 -7.33 -7.10 -2.86
N ASP A 53 -8.34 -7.38 -3.67
CA ASP A 53 -8.59 -6.70 -4.95
C ASP A 53 -8.99 -5.23 -4.77
N GLY A 54 -9.85 -4.92 -3.78
CA GLY A 54 -10.28 -3.55 -3.49
C GLY A 54 -9.11 -2.66 -3.05
N LEU A 55 -8.26 -3.17 -2.14
CA LEU A 55 -7.07 -2.48 -1.67
C LEU A 55 -6.04 -2.32 -2.78
N SER A 56 -5.83 -3.37 -3.58
CA SER A 56 -4.95 -3.31 -4.75
C SER A 56 -5.43 -2.28 -5.76
N THR A 57 -6.74 -2.25 -6.05
CA THR A 57 -7.36 -1.30 -6.98
C THR A 57 -7.19 0.14 -6.50
N VAL A 58 -7.50 0.43 -5.24
CA VAL A 58 -7.37 1.79 -4.69
C VAL A 58 -5.91 2.21 -4.61
N ALA A 59 -5.02 1.32 -4.14
CA ALA A 59 -3.59 1.60 -4.05
C ALA A 59 -2.93 1.80 -5.42
N SER A 60 -3.47 1.18 -6.48
CA SER A 60 -3.01 1.38 -7.87
C SER A 60 -3.11 2.83 -8.35
N GLY A 61 -4.05 3.60 -7.78
CA GLY A 61 -4.18 5.03 -8.04
C GLY A 61 -3.01 5.86 -7.49
N VAL A 62 -2.20 5.30 -6.60
CA VAL A 62 -0.99 5.93 -6.03
C VAL A 62 0.27 5.39 -6.68
N GLY A 63 0.38 4.08 -6.85
CA GLY A 63 1.56 3.39 -7.41
C GLY A 63 1.30 1.89 -7.53
N ARG A 64 2.32 1.08 -7.85
CA ARG A 64 2.10 -0.37 -7.98
C ARG A 64 1.98 -1.01 -6.59
N PRO A 65 0.84 -1.60 -6.19
CA PRO A 65 0.70 -2.28 -4.90
C PRO A 65 1.66 -3.47 -4.80
N LEU A 66 2.23 -3.67 -3.61
CA LEU A 66 3.15 -4.76 -3.29
C LEU A 66 2.63 -5.64 -2.16
N TYR A 67 2.31 -5.04 -1.02
CA TYR A 67 1.98 -5.76 0.22
C TYR A 67 0.92 -5.03 1.02
N GLN A 68 0.12 -5.76 1.81
CA GLN A 68 -0.74 -5.20 2.85
C GLN A 68 -0.17 -5.60 4.21
N ASP A 69 -0.32 -4.74 5.21
CA ASP A 69 0.08 -5.15 6.56
C ASP A 69 -0.91 -6.15 7.18
N THR A 70 -0.48 -6.86 8.21
CA THR A 70 -1.30 -7.91 8.85
C THR A 70 -2.61 -7.36 9.41
N ILE A 71 -2.61 -6.14 9.96
CA ILE A 71 -3.79 -5.52 10.55
C ILE A 71 -4.84 -5.25 9.46
N THR A 72 -4.42 -4.69 8.32
CA THR A 72 -5.32 -4.45 7.18
C THR A 72 -5.82 -5.76 6.61
N ARG A 73 -4.94 -6.74 6.41
CA ARG A 73 -5.30 -8.04 5.82
C ARG A 73 -6.29 -8.84 6.67
N THR A 74 -6.20 -8.71 7.99
CA THR A 74 -7.11 -9.38 8.94
C THR A 74 -8.33 -8.56 9.29
N CYS A 75 -8.44 -7.32 8.78
CA CYS A 75 -9.51 -6.37 9.11
C CYS A 75 -9.71 -6.19 10.63
N THR A 76 -8.65 -6.36 11.44
CA THR A 76 -8.73 -6.31 12.90
C THR A 76 -8.89 -4.88 13.42
N ARG A 77 -8.44 -3.88 12.65
CA ARG A 77 -8.68 -2.45 12.91
C ARG A 77 -8.98 -1.74 11.60
N LEU A 78 -10.07 -0.97 11.58
CA LEU A 78 -10.58 -0.30 10.38
C LEU A 78 -10.32 1.21 10.34
N ASP A 79 -9.40 1.71 11.18
CA ASP A 79 -9.03 3.15 11.24
C ASP A 79 -8.43 3.63 9.90
N PHE A 80 -7.59 2.80 9.30
CA PHE A 80 -6.98 3.00 8.00
C PHE A 80 -6.50 1.66 7.43
N ALA A 81 -6.57 1.52 6.12
CA ALA A 81 -5.88 0.44 5.43
C ALA A 81 -4.43 0.87 5.14
N ARG A 82 -3.48 -0.05 5.32
CA ARG A 82 -2.06 0.19 5.12
C ARG A 82 -1.52 -0.74 4.05
N VAL A 83 -1.01 -0.14 2.98
CA VAL A 83 -0.52 -0.83 1.78
C VAL A 83 0.87 -0.31 1.44
N CYS A 84 1.78 -1.22 1.11
CA CYS A 84 3.08 -0.92 0.54
C CYS A 84 2.93 -0.77 -0.97
N VAL A 85 3.33 0.37 -1.51
CA VAL A 85 3.27 0.69 -2.95
C VAL A 85 4.68 1.00 -3.47
N MET A 86 5.00 0.49 -4.64
CA MET A 86 6.17 0.90 -5.40
C MET A 86 5.88 2.24 -6.07
N LEU A 87 6.56 3.28 -5.65
CA LEU A 87 6.42 4.64 -6.16
C LEU A 87 7.65 5.08 -6.94
N ASP A 88 7.44 5.80 -8.04
CA ASP A 88 8.51 6.54 -8.70
C ASP A 88 8.81 7.83 -7.94
N ILE A 89 10.10 8.11 -7.66
CA ILE A 89 10.51 9.29 -6.90
C ILE A 89 10.21 10.61 -7.65
N SER A 90 10.12 10.57 -8.97
CA SER A 90 9.72 11.74 -9.77
C SER A 90 8.22 12.03 -9.70
N SER A 91 7.41 11.09 -9.20
CA SER A 91 5.96 11.26 -9.07
C SER A 91 5.60 12.09 -7.84
N THR A 92 4.59 12.96 -7.98
CA THR A 92 4.07 13.72 -6.84
C THR A 92 3.25 12.81 -5.93
N LEU A 93 3.52 12.85 -4.63
CA LEU A 93 2.74 12.09 -3.66
C LEU A 93 1.32 12.65 -3.56
N LEU A 94 0.33 11.84 -3.94
CA LEU A 94 -1.07 12.18 -3.83
C LEU A 94 -1.49 12.24 -2.35
N LYS A 95 -2.18 13.33 -1.97
CA LYS A 95 -2.74 13.49 -0.62
C LYS A 95 -4.16 12.96 -0.50
N HIS A 96 -4.88 12.92 -1.61
CA HIS A 96 -6.27 12.52 -1.70
C HIS A 96 -6.49 11.67 -2.94
N LEU A 97 -7.35 10.67 -2.83
CA LEU A 97 -7.84 9.85 -3.93
C LEU A 97 -9.36 9.98 -3.97
N ILE A 98 -9.92 10.07 -5.17
CA ILE A 98 -11.37 10.09 -5.38
C ILE A 98 -11.74 8.73 -5.96
N ILE A 99 -12.57 7.99 -5.23
CA ILE A 99 -13.10 6.71 -5.68
C ILE A 99 -14.49 6.97 -6.23
N MET A 100 -14.69 6.69 -7.52
CA MET A 100 -16.02 6.74 -8.12
C MET A 100 -16.67 5.39 -7.91
N MET A 101 -17.79 5.38 -7.20
CA MET A 101 -18.60 4.18 -7.03
C MET A 101 -19.66 4.14 -8.12
N PRO A 102 -19.92 2.96 -8.72
CA PRO A 102 -21.06 2.82 -9.62
C PRO A 102 -22.33 3.21 -8.86
N LYS A 103 -23.23 3.92 -9.53
CA LYS A 103 -24.50 4.30 -8.95
C LYS A 103 -25.31 3.03 -8.81
N GLU A 104 -25.65 2.64 -7.57
CA GLU A 104 -26.60 1.55 -7.36
C GLU A 104 -27.95 2.01 -7.90
N ASP A 105 -28.38 1.45 -9.03
CA ASP A 105 -29.77 1.53 -9.49
C ASP A 105 -30.62 0.71 -8.50
N GLY A 106 -31.06 1.40 -7.44
CA GLY A 106 -31.98 0.99 -6.37
C GLY A 106 -32.62 -0.39 -6.45
N ASN A 107 -31.84 -1.44 -6.23
CA ASN A 107 -32.35 -2.74 -5.85
C ASN A 107 -31.79 -3.07 -4.47
N GLU A 108 -32.68 -3.01 -3.47
CA GLU A 108 -32.41 -3.40 -2.10
C GLU A 108 -31.82 -4.81 -2.06
N VAL A 109 -30.60 -4.94 -1.53
CA VAL A 109 -30.03 -6.23 -1.12
C VAL A 109 -30.37 -6.43 0.35
N PRO A 110 -31.10 -7.50 0.73
CA PRO A 110 -31.34 -7.82 2.13
C PRO A 110 -30.06 -8.34 2.79
N CYS A 111 -29.93 -7.96 4.05
CA CYS A 111 -28.86 -8.20 5.03
C CYS A 111 -28.12 -9.54 4.93
#